data_AF-A0A7T5ERA2-F1
#
_entry.id   AF-A0A7T5ERA2-F1
#
_cell.length_a   1.000
_cell.length_b   1.000
_cell.length_c   1.000
_cell.angle_alpha   90.00
_cell.angle_beta   90.00
_cell.angle_gamma   90.00
#
_symmetry.space_group_name_H-M   'P 1'
#
loop_
_entity.id
_entity.type
_entity.pdbx_description
1 polymer ?
#
loop_
_entity_poly.entity_id
_entity_poly.type
_entity_poly.pdbx_seq_one_letter_code
_entity_poly.pdbx_strand_id
1 'polypeptide(L)'
;MTQIESSNNSLKSKVEKWLEREGYSLEFLTATSFEKHGHRVFQSKHYEDTDNGILREVDVEADLDFHFDNTLLRITHIVECKWSKDKPWVVFCSSASRKHPGAGIAQSVGSYLGRALLWHIAGENEIYDTSYFATPSEPGFAGRQALASGKDLFYSSIQSVTASSILRAGYYDTQVQNAINIPNYAETVFPVIVVNGPLFKAVYDNTTGKIELEDSRHLRLHWSGSQSWFFDINVDIVSVDYIDEFVERRKEESILLFSSMQKAYINIKECFDAKSLEPMNVNKAPRGFLGLPPLLSNFAESVRILP
;
A
#
# COMPACT_ATOMS: atom_id res chain seq x y z
N MET A 1 -4.79 -1.00 53.58
CA MET A 1 -4.95 -0.98 52.10
C MET A 1 -4.74 0.40 51.47
N THR A 2 -4.29 1.43 52.19
CA THR A 2 -4.57 2.83 51.81
C THR A 2 -3.38 3.73 51.43
N GLN A 3 -2.17 3.18 51.20
CA GLN A 3 -1.05 3.95 50.64
C GLN A 3 -0.39 3.28 49.41
N ILE A 4 -0.48 1.95 49.31
CA ILE A 4 0.03 1.18 48.16
C ILE A 4 -0.93 1.29 46.96
N GLU A 5 -2.25 1.31 47.20
CA GLU A 5 -3.25 1.52 46.13
C GLU A 5 -3.21 2.95 45.57
N SER A 6 -2.99 3.98 46.42
CA SER A 6 -2.87 5.36 45.97
C SER A 6 -1.58 5.64 45.21
N SER A 7 -0.46 5.01 45.59
CA SER A 7 0.80 5.13 44.86
C SER A 7 0.79 4.37 43.52
N ASN A 8 0.16 3.19 43.47
CA ASN A 8 -0.06 2.43 42.23
C ASN A 8 -0.94 3.16 41.23
N ASN A 9 -2.04 3.80 41.67
CA ASN A 9 -2.85 4.65 40.79
C ASN A 9 -2.06 5.86 40.27
N SER A 10 -1.12 6.39 41.06
CA SER A 10 -0.26 7.50 40.62
C SER A 10 0.79 7.07 39.60
N LEU A 11 1.35 5.86 39.72
CA LEU A 11 2.32 5.33 38.76
C LEU A 11 1.64 4.95 37.45
N LYS A 12 0.50 4.25 37.52
CA LYS A 12 -0.33 3.90 36.36
C LYS A 12 -0.68 5.13 35.52
N SER A 13 -1.21 6.18 36.14
CA SER A 13 -1.56 7.42 35.43
C SER A 13 -0.35 8.12 34.80
N LYS A 14 0.84 8.02 35.42
CA LYS A 14 2.08 8.55 34.82
C LYS A 14 2.51 7.72 33.59
N VAL A 15 2.37 6.40 33.66
CA VAL A 15 2.66 5.50 32.53
C VAL A 15 1.67 5.74 31.39
N GLU A 16 0.38 5.89 31.67
CA GLU A 16 -0.65 6.21 30.66
C GLU A 16 -0.35 7.55 29.96
N LYS A 17 -0.07 8.61 30.73
CA LYS A 17 0.31 9.92 30.17
C LYS A 17 1.63 9.91 29.40
N TRP A 18 2.55 9.02 29.78
CA TRP A 18 3.79 8.82 29.03
C TRP A 18 3.49 8.11 27.71
N LEU A 19 2.72 7.02 27.72
CA LEU A 19 2.29 6.30 26.50
C LEU A 19 1.55 7.20 25.51
N GLU A 20 0.70 8.13 25.98
CA GLU A 20 0.01 9.13 25.14
C GLU A 20 0.96 10.08 24.37
N ARG A 21 2.21 10.19 24.82
CA ARG A 21 3.24 11.05 24.22
C ARG A 21 4.23 10.27 23.35
N GLU A 22 4.21 8.95 23.44
CA GLU A 22 5.08 8.07 22.65
C GLU A 22 4.39 7.59 21.38
N GLY A 23 5.19 7.27 20.35
CA GLY A 23 4.72 6.76 19.06
C GLY A 23 4.02 5.40 19.13
N TYR A 24 4.38 4.55 20.10
CA TYR A 24 3.84 3.19 20.25
C TYR A 24 2.31 3.15 20.46
N SER A 25 1.74 4.20 21.05
CA SER A 25 0.28 4.33 21.18
C SER A 25 -0.42 4.39 19.82
N LEU A 26 0.22 5.01 18.82
CA LEU A 26 -0.30 5.13 17.46
C LEU A 26 -0.26 3.79 16.72
N GLU A 27 0.82 3.04 16.88
CA GLU A 27 0.98 1.70 16.28
C GLU A 27 -0.07 0.74 16.83
N PHE A 28 -0.25 0.73 18.15
CA PHE A 28 -1.25 -0.10 18.81
C PHE A 28 -2.68 0.26 18.39
N LEU A 29 -2.99 1.56 18.31
CA LEU A 29 -4.30 2.04 17.83
C LEU A 29 -4.54 1.63 16.37
N THR A 30 -3.53 1.80 15.53
CA THR A 30 -3.59 1.43 14.10
C THR A 30 -3.82 -0.07 13.95
N ALA A 31 -3.03 -0.90 14.64
CA ALA A 31 -3.19 -2.35 14.67
C ALA A 31 -4.59 -2.76 15.14
N THR A 32 -5.08 -2.15 16.22
CA THR A 32 -6.43 -2.42 16.76
C THR A 32 -7.52 -2.08 15.75
N SER A 33 -7.37 -0.99 14.99
CA SER A 33 -8.31 -0.62 13.92
C SER A 33 -8.36 -1.69 12.82
N PHE A 34 -7.21 -2.13 12.32
CA PHE A 34 -7.13 -3.21 11.33
C PHE A 34 -7.73 -4.52 11.83
N GLU A 35 -7.41 -4.93 13.05
CA GLU A 35 -7.93 -6.15 13.68
C GLU A 35 -9.45 -6.10 13.86
N LYS A 36 -9.98 -4.97 14.35
CA LYS A 36 -11.42 -4.72 14.52
C LYS A 36 -12.19 -4.96 13.21
N HIS A 37 -11.59 -4.63 12.07
CA HIS A 37 -12.17 -4.80 10.73
C HIS A 37 -11.75 -6.12 10.05
N GLY A 38 -11.28 -7.09 10.82
CA GLY A 38 -11.08 -8.47 10.38
C GLY A 38 -9.81 -8.70 9.55
N HIS A 39 -8.81 -7.83 9.67
CA HIS A 39 -7.47 -8.13 9.16
C HIS A 39 -6.72 -9.01 10.16
N ARG A 40 -5.85 -9.89 9.65
CA ARG A 40 -4.82 -10.51 10.49
C ARG A 40 -3.66 -9.54 10.62
N VAL A 41 -3.34 -9.15 11.86
CA VAL A 41 -2.36 -8.09 12.14
C VAL A 41 -1.07 -8.64 12.72
N PHE A 42 0.05 -8.07 12.30
CA PHE A 42 1.38 -8.28 12.87
C PHE A 42 2.02 -6.93 13.16
N GLN A 43 2.77 -6.82 14.25
CA GLN A 43 3.51 -5.62 14.63
C GLN A 43 5.00 -5.93 14.72
N SER A 44 5.85 -4.93 14.46
CA SER A 44 7.32 -5.06 14.52
C SER A 44 7.88 -6.20 13.67
N LYS A 45 7.31 -6.41 12.48
CA LYS A 45 7.83 -7.40 11.53
C LYS A 45 9.08 -6.86 10.85
N HIS A 46 10.04 -7.74 10.62
CA HIS A 46 11.31 -7.38 10.02
C HIS A 46 11.44 -7.97 8.62
N TYR A 47 11.83 -7.15 7.65
CA TYR A 47 12.15 -7.53 6.29
C TYR A 47 13.63 -7.33 6.02
N GLU A 48 14.31 -8.39 5.59
CA GLU A 48 15.72 -8.30 5.22
C GLU A 48 15.85 -7.72 3.81
N ASP A 49 16.45 -6.55 3.73
CA ASP A 49 16.87 -5.90 2.49
C ASP A 49 18.30 -6.37 2.20
N THR A 50 18.44 -7.57 1.64
CA THR A 50 19.75 -8.21 1.39
C THR A 50 20.62 -7.37 0.46
N ASP A 51 20.02 -6.63 -0.47
CA ASP A 51 20.73 -5.78 -1.42
C ASP A 51 21.44 -4.60 -0.74
N ASN A 52 20.85 -4.10 0.35
CA ASN A 52 21.39 -2.97 1.11
C ASN A 52 21.99 -3.38 2.48
N GLY A 53 21.85 -4.64 2.88
CA GLY A 53 22.27 -5.13 4.20
C GLY A 53 21.50 -4.49 5.36
N ILE A 54 20.23 -4.11 5.13
CA ILE A 54 19.39 -3.40 6.11
C ILE A 54 18.26 -4.31 6.56
N LEU A 55 18.04 -4.41 7.87
CA LEU A 55 16.83 -5.02 8.42
C LEU A 55 15.79 -3.92 8.63
N ARG A 56 14.67 -3.99 7.90
CA ARG A 56 13.60 -2.99 7.95
C ARG A 56 12.48 -3.48 8.86
N GLU A 57 12.28 -2.78 9.97
CA GLU A 57 11.09 -2.97 10.80
C GLU A 57 9.88 -2.28 10.16
N VAL A 58 8.73 -2.94 10.21
CA VAL A 58 7.42 -2.40 9.85
C VAL A 58 6.59 -2.29 11.11
N ASP A 59 6.02 -1.12 11.34
CA ASP A 59 5.21 -0.82 12.52
C ASP A 59 3.95 -1.72 12.58
N VAL A 60 3.17 -1.76 11.49
CA VAL A 60 1.99 -2.63 11.37
C VAL A 60 1.91 -3.25 9.97
N GLU A 61 1.70 -4.56 9.93
CA GLU A 61 1.29 -5.31 8.74
C GLU A 61 -0.11 -5.86 8.96
N ALA A 62 -1.00 -5.66 7.99
CA ALA A 62 -2.39 -6.11 8.08
C ALA A 62 -2.84 -6.82 6.81
N ASP A 63 -3.20 -8.11 6.94
CA ASP A 63 -3.56 -8.99 5.83
C ASP A 63 -5.06 -9.24 5.76
N LEU A 64 -5.60 -9.25 4.54
CA LEU A 64 -6.85 -9.94 4.19
C LEU A 64 -6.53 -11.10 3.27
N ASP A 65 -7.05 -12.28 3.60
CA ASP A 65 -6.83 -13.52 2.87
C ASP A 65 -8.13 -14.00 2.22
N PHE A 66 -8.03 -14.43 0.96
CA PHE A 66 -9.07 -15.16 0.25
C PHE A 66 -8.46 -16.38 -0.43
N HIS A 67 -8.96 -17.57 -0.11
CA HIS A 67 -8.47 -18.82 -0.67
C HIS A 67 -9.40 -19.28 -1.79
N PHE A 68 -8.83 -19.56 -2.97
CA PHE A 68 -9.56 -20.04 -4.14
C PHE A 68 -8.67 -20.96 -4.97
N ASP A 69 -9.19 -22.13 -5.37
CA ASP A 69 -8.49 -23.09 -6.24
C ASP A 69 -7.04 -23.40 -5.79
N ASN A 70 -6.86 -23.76 -4.52
CA ASN A 70 -5.57 -23.96 -3.84
C ASN A 70 -4.58 -22.78 -3.94
N THR A 71 -5.06 -21.60 -4.35
CA THR A 71 -4.31 -20.36 -4.45
C THR A 71 -4.76 -19.41 -3.35
N LEU A 72 -3.79 -18.78 -2.69
CA LEU A 72 -4.05 -17.72 -1.73
C LEU A 72 -3.96 -16.37 -2.43
N LEU A 73 -5.07 -15.63 -2.46
CA LEU A 73 -5.09 -14.21 -2.82
C LEU A 73 -5.01 -13.39 -1.53
N ARG A 74 -4.01 -12.51 -1.44
CA ARG A 74 -3.79 -11.64 -0.29
C ARG A 74 -3.81 -10.17 -0.67
N ILE A 75 -4.49 -9.38 0.14
CA ILE A 75 -4.34 -7.93 0.19
C ILE A 75 -3.60 -7.59 1.48
N THR A 76 -2.44 -6.95 1.36
CA THR A 76 -1.59 -6.59 2.50
C THR A 76 -1.48 -5.08 2.60
N HIS A 77 -1.64 -4.56 3.81
CA HIS A 77 -1.31 -3.17 4.13
C HIS A 77 0.00 -3.16 4.91
N ILE A 78 0.99 -2.44 4.40
CA ILE A 78 2.25 -2.16 5.11
C ILE A 78 2.14 -0.75 5.63
N VAL A 79 2.13 -0.59 6.95
CA VAL A 79 1.78 0.65 7.60
C VAL A 79 2.93 1.17 8.43
N GLU A 80 3.27 2.44 8.20
CA GLU A 80 4.23 3.19 9.00
C GLU A 80 3.47 4.25 9.82
N CYS A 81 3.72 4.32 11.12
CA CYS A 81 3.09 5.23 12.06
C CYS A 81 4.04 6.39 12.38
N LYS A 82 3.51 7.62 12.32
CA LYS A 82 4.29 8.84 12.58
C LYS A 82 3.55 9.79 13.50
N TRP A 83 4.09 9.94 14.71
CA TRP A 83 3.66 10.98 15.62
C TRP A 83 4.24 12.33 15.18
N SER A 84 3.38 13.33 15.00
CA SER A 84 3.74 14.61 14.38
C SER A 84 2.86 15.78 14.82
N LYS A 85 2.34 15.77 16.06
CA LYS A 85 1.34 16.73 16.54
C LYS A 85 1.78 18.19 16.45
N ASP A 86 3.05 18.45 16.71
CA ASP A 86 3.69 19.76 16.73
C ASP A 86 4.33 20.16 15.38
N LYS A 87 4.39 19.22 14.43
CA LYS A 87 5.10 19.38 13.14
C LYS A 87 4.23 18.86 12.01
N PRO A 88 3.42 19.70 11.36
CA PRO A 88 2.42 19.21 10.43
C PRO A 88 3.05 18.59 9.19
N TRP A 89 2.38 17.60 8.61
CA TRP A 89 2.74 17.05 7.31
C TRP A 89 2.08 17.85 6.21
N VAL A 90 2.85 18.24 5.21
CA VAL A 90 2.37 18.97 4.03
C VAL A 90 2.67 18.16 2.79
N VAL A 91 1.64 17.81 2.02
CA VAL A 91 1.77 17.07 0.75
C VAL A 91 1.54 18.05 -0.40
N PHE A 92 2.54 18.21 -1.26
CA PHE A 92 2.43 19.00 -2.47
C PHE A 92 1.65 18.23 -3.52
N CYS A 93 0.55 18.81 -3.98
CA CYS A 93 -0.42 18.20 -4.87
C CYS A 93 -0.52 18.97 -6.18
N SER A 94 -0.74 18.25 -7.28
CA SER A 94 -0.89 18.87 -8.60
C SER A 94 -1.70 17.98 -9.52
N SER A 95 -2.61 18.58 -10.30
CA SER A 95 -3.33 17.88 -11.36
C SER A 95 -2.40 17.33 -12.46
N ALA A 96 -1.20 17.91 -12.63
CA ALA A 96 -0.19 17.42 -13.58
C ALA A 96 0.38 16.05 -13.18
N SER A 97 0.29 15.70 -11.89
CA SER A 97 0.73 14.41 -11.36
C SER A 97 -0.35 13.34 -11.47
N ARG A 98 -1.52 13.66 -12.05
CA ARG A 98 -2.64 12.73 -12.19
C ARG A 98 -2.30 11.61 -13.16
N LYS A 99 -2.57 10.37 -12.75
CA LYS A 99 -2.54 9.19 -13.62
C LYS A 99 -3.93 8.63 -13.89
N HIS A 100 -4.04 7.84 -14.95
CA HIS A 100 -5.27 7.09 -15.20
C HIS A 100 -5.43 5.98 -14.14
N PRO A 101 -6.64 5.72 -13.60
CA PRO A 101 -6.85 4.67 -12.60
C PRO A 101 -6.31 3.30 -13.02
N GLY A 102 -6.55 2.89 -14.28
CA GLY A 102 -5.97 1.66 -14.83
C GLY A 102 -4.44 1.57 -14.76
N ALA A 103 -3.73 2.69 -14.93
CA ALA A 103 -2.28 2.71 -14.76
C ALA A 103 -1.92 2.61 -13.27
N GLY A 104 -2.69 3.28 -12.41
CA GLY A 104 -2.57 3.15 -10.96
C GLY A 104 -2.76 1.73 -10.46
N ILE A 105 -3.70 0.97 -11.03
CA ILE A 105 -3.95 -0.44 -10.71
C ILE A 105 -2.81 -1.32 -11.22
N ALA A 106 -2.49 -1.26 -12.51
CA ALA A 106 -1.51 -2.13 -13.13
C ALA A 106 -0.09 -1.97 -12.55
N GLN A 107 0.23 -0.80 -12.01
CA GLN A 107 1.53 -0.46 -11.43
C GLN A 107 1.62 -0.69 -9.91
N SER A 108 0.50 -1.04 -9.25
CA SER A 108 0.50 -1.32 -7.82
C SER A 108 1.47 -2.43 -7.45
N VAL A 109 2.00 -2.36 -6.23
CA VAL A 109 2.98 -3.31 -5.71
C VAL A 109 2.30 -4.66 -5.51
N GLY A 110 2.94 -5.73 -5.97
CA GLY A 110 2.44 -7.08 -5.80
C GLY A 110 3.47 -8.13 -6.21
N SER A 111 3.18 -9.37 -5.81
CA SER A 111 3.97 -10.54 -6.22
C SER A 111 3.86 -10.79 -7.72
N TYR A 112 4.58 -11.77 -8.28
CA TYR A 112 4.52 -12.12 -9.70
C TYR A 112 3.09 -12.37 -10.18
N LEU A 113 2.33 -13.20 -9.45
CA LEU A 113 0.92 -13.43 -9.76
C LEU A 113 0.08 -12.19 -9.42
N GLY A 114 0.31 -11.53 -8.28
CA GLY A 114 -0.43 -10.32 -7.91
C GLY A 114 -0.38 -9.23 -8.98
N ARG A 115 0.80 -8.97 -9.55
CA ARG A 115 1.00 -8.03 -10.66
C ARG A 115 0.30 -8.46 -11.94
N ALA A 116 0.25 -9.76 -12.23
CA ALA A 116 -0.50 -10.27 -13.37
C ALA A 116 -2.01 -10.05 -13.20
N LEU A 117 -2.54 -10.31 -12.00
CA LEU A 117 -3.94 -10.06 -11.67
C LEU A 117 -4.27 -8.57 -11.78
N LEU A 118 -3.46 -7.69 -11.18
CA LEU A 118 -3.62 -6.23 -11.25
C LEU A 118 -3.59 -5.71 -12.68
N TRP A 119 -2.63 -6.17 -13.49
CA TRP A 119 -2.53 -5.79 -14.90
C TRP A 119 -3.77 -6.23 -15.71
N HIS A 120 -4.34 -7.39 -15.38
CA HIS A 120 -5.55 -7.91 -16.01
C HIS A 120 -6.75 -7.02 -15.69
N ILE A 121 -7.02 -6.81 -14.39
CA ILE A 121 -8.19 -6.05 -13.91
C ILE A 121 -8.08 -4.54 -14.12
N ALA A 122 -6.94 -4.02 -14.58
CA ALA A 122 -6.69 -2.60 -14.81
C ALA A 122 -7.72 -1.89 -15.71
N GLY A 123 -8.52 -2.63 -16.49
CA GLY A 123 -9.61 -2.07 -17.29
C GLY A 123 -11.02 -2.28 -16.73
N GLU A 124 -11.17 -2.72 -15.49
CA GLU A 124 -12.46 -2.84 -14.81
C GLU A 124 -12.82 -1.49 -14.19
N ASN A 125 -13.88 -0.84 -14.70
CA ASN A 125 -14.25 0.50 -14.24
C ASN A 125 -14.81 0.48 -12.81
N GLU A 126 -15.41 -0.63 -12.40
CA GLU A 126 -16.02 -0.82 -11.09
C GLU A 126 -15.00 -0.68 -9.95
N ILE A 127 -13.72 -1.00 -10.20
CA ILE A 127 -12.66 -0.89 -9.19
C ILE A 127 -12.02 0.51 -9.14
N TYR A 128 -12.26 1.38 -10.14
CA TYR A 128 -11.59 2.68 -10.25
C TYR A 128 -11.95 3.62 -9.10
N ASP A 129 -13.17 3.56 -8.60
CA ASP A 129 -13.67 4.46 -7.55
C ASP A 129 -13.55 3.87 -6.14
N THR A 130 -12.98 2.66 -6.02
CA THR A 130 -12.68 2.06 -4.72
C THR A 130 -11.56 2.84 -4.02
N SER A 131 -11.58 2.89 -2.70
CA SER A 131 -10.51 3.45 -1.88
C SER A 131 -9.15 2.84 -2.20
N TYR A 132 -9.05 1.62 -2.76
CA TYR A 132 -7.79 1.04 -3.22
C TYR A 132 -7.16 1.78 -4.41
N PHE A 133 -7.97 2.28 -5.35
CA PHE A 133 -7.46 2.76 -6.66
C PHE A 133 -7.96 4.14 -7.10
N ALA A 134 -8.91 4.71 -6.35
CA ALA A 134 -9.40 6.07 -6.56
C ALA A 134 -8.23 7.05 -6.74
N THR A 135 -8.18 7.67 -7.91
CA THR A 135 -7.10 8.61 -8.24
C THR A 135 -7.62 10.04 -8.01
N PRO A 136 -7.03 10.81 -7.07
CA PRO A 136 -7.44 12.18 -6.81
C PRO A 136 -7.34 13.06 -8.07
N SER A 137 -8.12 14.14 -8.11
CA SER A 137 -7.98 15.18 -9.14
C SER A 137 -6.60 15.83 -9.10
N GLU A 138 -6.04 15.98 -7.89
CA GLU A 138 -4.74 16.58 -7.60
C GLU A 138 -3.98 15.65 -6.64
N PRO A 139 -3.36 14.57 -7.14
CA PRO A 139 -2.60 13.68 -6.27
C PRO A 139 -1.32 14.35 -5.79
N GLY A 140 -0.82 13.84 -4.66
CA GLY A 140 0.48 14.23 -4.13
C GLY A 140 1.61 13.72 -5.03
N PHE A 141 2.66 14.53 -5.17
CA PHE A 141 3.92 14.12 -5.83
C PHE A 141 5.14 14.24 -4.92
N ALA A 142 5.04 15.02 -3.84
CA ALA A 142 6.08 15.17 -2.83
C ALA A 142 5.45 15.67 -1.51
N GLY A 143 6.25 15.78 -0.47
CA GLY A 143 5.82 16.39 0.78
C GLY A 143 6.97 16.64 1.73
N ARG A 144 6.65 17.25 2.87
CA ARG A 144 7.59 17.56 3.96
C ARG A 144 6.88 17.51 5.31
N GLN A 145 7.64 17.20 6.35
CA GLN A 145 7.26 17.58 7.71
C GLN A 145 7.65 19.06 7.91
N ALA A 146 6.66 19.94 7.98
CA ALA A 146 6.89 21.36 8.17
C ALA A 146 7.30 21.66 9.62
N LEU A 147 8.03 22.77 9.80
CA LEU A 147 8.52 23.27 11.10
C LEU A 147 9.52 22.34 11.82
N ALA A 148 9.96 21.26 11.17
CA ALA A 148 10.98 20.38 11.69
C ALA A 148 12.39 20.96 11.49
N SER A 149 13.26 20.79 12.49
CA SER A 149 14.70 20.94 12.37
C SER A 149 15.34 19.55 12.26
N GLY A 150 16.10 19.29 11.20
CA GLY A 150 16.83 18.03 11.02
C GLY A 150 16.40 17.20 9.81
N LYS A 151 16.48 15.86 9.96
CA LYS A 151 16.21 14.89 8.88
C LYS A 151 14.74 14.97 8.46
N ASP A 152 14.49 14.91 7.15
CA ASP A 152 13.14 14.89 6.62
C ASP A 152 12.44 13.55 6.91
N LEU A 153 11.59 13.57 7.94
CA LEU A 153 10.80 12.42 8.36
C LEU A 153 9.79 11.98 7.30
N PHE A 154 9.25 12.92 6.51
CA PHE A 154 8.29 12.61 5.44
C PHE A 154 8.96 11.69 4.42
N TYR A 155 10.07 12.15 3.83
CA TYR A 155 10.78 11.42 2.80
C TYR A 155 11.27 10.06 3.30
N SER A 156 11.87 9.99 4.50
CA SER A 156 12.35 8.71 5.03
C SER A 156 11.22 7.72 5.32
N SER A 157 10.04 8.20 5.73
CA SER A 157 8.88 7.32 5.98
C SER A 157 8.32 6.76 4.67
N ILE A 158 8.22 7.59 3.62
CA ILE A 158 7.80 7.14 2.28
C ILE A 158 8.79 6.11 1.73
N GLN A 159 10.10 6.34 1.85
CA GLN A 159 11.10 5.36 1.44
C GLN A 159 10.99 4.06 2.24
N SER A 160 10.82 4.14 3.57
CA SER A 160 10.69 2.97 4.44
C SER A 160 9.50 2.11 4.03
N VAL A 161 8.29 2.69 4.01
CA VAL A 161 7.05 1.97 3.75
C VAL A 161 7.01 1.37 2.35
N THR A 162 7.54 2.07 1.35
CA THR A 162 7.58 1.58 -0.04
C THR A 162 8.61 0.47 -0.23
N ALA A 163 9.81 0.60 0.37
CA ALA A 163 10.81 -0.47 0.33
C ALA A 163 10.30 -1.75 1.01
N SER A 164 9.72 -1.62 2.21
CA SER A 164 9.13 -2.76 2.92
C SER A 164 7.97 -3.40 2.14
N SER A 165 7.17 -2.60 1.44
CA SER A 165 6.10 -3.10 0.57
C SER A 165 6.62 -3.95 -0.60
N ILE A 166 7.71 -3.51 -1.23
CA ILE A 166 8.34 -4.24 -2.34
C ILE A 166 8.94 -5.56 -1.84
N LEU A 167 9.68 -5.51 -0.71
CA LEU A 167 10.26 -6.70 -0.08
C LEU A 167 9.19 -7.71 0.31
N ARG A 168 8.07 -7.23 0.86
CA ARG A 168 6.92 -8.06 1.20
C ARG A 168 6.36 -8.77 -0.03
N ALA A 169 6.04 -8.01 -1.07
CA ALA A 169 5.52 -8.58 -2.32
C ALA A 169 6.46 -9.65 -2.92
N GLY A 170 7.77 -9.40 -2.86
CA GLY A 170 8.78 -10.32 -3.40
C GLY A 170 9.05 -11.57 -2.54
N TYR A 171 8.61 -11.61 -1.28
CA TYR A 171 8.91 -12.70 -0.35
C TYR A 171 8.54 -14.08 -0.92
N TYR A 172 7.35 -14.19 -1.54
CA TYR A 172 6.86 -15.44 -2.12
C TYR A 172 7.34 -15.71 -3.55
N ASP A 173 7.87 -14.69 -4.23
CA ASP A 173 8.37 -14.83 -5.61
C ASP A 173 9.69 -15.61 -5.65
N THR A 174 10.47 -15.61 -4.55
CA THR A 174 11.74 -16.34 -4.42
C THR A 174 11.61 -17.85 -4.63
N GLN A 175 10.41 -18.40 -4.47
CA GLN A 175 10.11 -19.83 -4.65
C GLN A 175 9.66 -20.18 -6.08
N VAL A 176 9.42 -19.19 -6.94
CA VAL A 176 8.93 -19.37 -8.32
C VAL A 176 10.12 -19.54 -9.27
N GLN A 177 10.83 -20.66 -9.14
CA GLN A 177 12.04 -20.91 -9.94
C GLN A 177 11.79 -21.21 -11.42
N ASN A 178 10.54 -21.46 -11.84
CA ASN A 178 10.21 -21.76 -13.24
C ASN A 178 8.82 -21.22 -13.60
N ALA A 179 8.74 -20.23 -14.50
CA ALA A 179 7.50 -19.58 -14.97
C ALA A 179 6.55 -20.48 -15.79
N ILE A 180 6.74 -21.80 -15.72
CA ILE A 180 5.94 -22.81 -16.41
C ILE A 180 4.61 -23.02 -15.68
N ASN A 181 4.59 -22.83 -14.36
CA ASN A 181 3.40 -23.01 -13.53
C ASN A 181 2.94 -21.69 -12.92
N ILE A 182 1.63 -21.58 -12.70
CA ILE A 182 1.04 -20.46 -11.98
C ILE A 182 1.41 -20.60 -10.49
N PRO A 183 1.92 -19.54 -9.84
CA PRO A 183 2.13 -19.54 -8.40
C PRO A 183 0.82 -19.82 -7.64
N ASN A 184 0.89 -20.54 -6.53
CA ASN A 184 -0.27 -20.76 -5.64
C ASN A 184 -0.48 -19.60 -4.64
N TYR A 185 0.13 -18.44 -4.91
CA TYR A 185 0.06 -17.27 -4.05
C TYR A 185 0.10 -15.99 -4.90
N ALA A 186 -0.84 -15.08 -4.65
CA ALA A 186 -0.91 -13.75 -5.23
C ALA A 186 -1.07 -12.72 -4.12
N GLU A 187 -0.20 -11.71 -4.09
CA GLU A 187 -0.30 -10.64 -3.11
C GLU A 187 -0.31 -9.28 -3.79
N THR A 188 -1.21 -8.43 -3.34
CA THR A 188 -1.21 -6.99 -3.63
C THR A 188 -0.90 -6.24 -2.34
N VAL A 189 0.07 -5.33 -2.39
CA VAL A 189 0.54 -4.59 -1.22
C VAL A 189 0.20 -3.10 -1.36
N PHE A 190 -0.44 -2.54 -0.33
CA PHE A 190 -0.80 -1.14 -0.24
C PHE A 190 -0.01 -0.46 0.89
N PRO A 191 0.97 0.41 0.58
CA PRO A 191 1.67 1.18 1.60
C PRO A 191 0.76 2.28 2.17
N VAL A 192 0.73 2.38 3.50
CA VAL A 192 -0.04 3.37 4.24
C VAL A 192 0.87 4.05 5.25
N ILE A 193 0.72 5.36 5.42
CA ILE A 193 1.33 6.10 6.52
C ILE A 193 0.21 6.65 7.39
N VAL A 194 0.23 6.34 8.68
CA VAL A 194 -0.70 6.91 9.65
C VAL A 194 -0.01 8.04 10.41
N VAL A 195 -0.58 9.23 10.36
CA VAL A 195 -0.03 10.44 11.00
C VAL A 195 -0.90 10.86 12.17
N ASN A 196 -0.29 10.99 13.35
CA ASN A 196 -0.91 11.62 14.51
C ASN A 196 -0.45 13.08 14.60
N GLY A 197 -1.11 13.94 13.85
CA GLY A 197 -0.81 15.38 13.74
C GLY A 197 -1.53 16.00 12.54
N PRO A 198 -1.45 17.32 12.35
CA PRO A 198 -2.12 17.97 11.24
C PRO A 198 -1.53 17.52 9.90
N LEU A 199 -2.42 17.28 8.93
CA LEU A 199 -2.08 16.88 7.57
C LEU A 199 -2.70 17.89 6.60
N PHE A 200 -1.85 18.52 5.79
CA PHE A 200 -2.25 19.54 4.83
C PHE A 200 -2.00 19.09 3.39
N LYS A 201 -2.99 19.34 2.54
CA LYS A 201 -2.83 19.38 1.09
C LYS A 201 -2.30 20.77 0.72
N ALA A 202 -1.24 20.83 -0.09
CA ALA A 202 -0.70 22.07 -0.62
C ALA A 202 -0.87 22.12 -2.13
N VAL A 203 -1.58 23.12 -2.64
CA VAL A 203 -1.79 23.37 -4.08
C VAL A 203 -1.27 24.75 -4.43
N TYR A 204 -0.68 24.90 -5.62
CA TYR A 204 -0.28 26.20 -6.14
C TYR A 204 -1.46 26.84 -6.88
N ASP A 205 -1.97 27.96 -6.37
CA ASP A 205 -2.99 28.75 -7.05
C ASP A 205 -2.32 29.71 -8.04
N ASN A 206 -2.57 29.45 -9.33
CA ASN A 206 -2.06 30.29 -10.43
C ASN A 206 -2.67 31.70 -10.44
N THR A 207 -3.82 31.91 -9.81
CA THR A 207 -4.51 33.21 -9.76
C THR A 207 -3.86 34.14 -8.75
N THR A 208 -3.61 33.65 -7.53
CA THR A 208 -2.96 34.41 -6.47
C THR A 208 -1.42 34.32 -6.50
N GLY A 209 -0.87 33.33 -7.22
CA GLY A 209 0.57 33.06 -7.30
C GLY A 209 1.16 32.49 -6.02
N LYS A 210 0.33 31.87 -5.16
CA LYS A 210 0.71 31.40 -3.82
C LYS A 210 0.37 29.92 -3.63
N ILE A 211 1.00 29.31 -2.64
CA ILE A 211 0.61 28.00 -2.13
C ILE A 211 -0.56 28.19 -1.17
N GLU A 212 -1.64 27.48 -1.41
CA GLU A 212 -2.79 27.37 -0.52
C GLU A 212 -2.75 26.02 0.21
N LEU A 213 -3.12 26.04 1.48
CA LEU A 213 -3.16 24.85 2.34
C LEU A 213 -4.61 24.51 2.67
N GLU A 214 -4.95 23.24 2.54
CA GLU A 214 -6.24 22.68 2.93
C GLU A 214 -6.02 21.57 3.95
N ASP A 215 -6.74 21.58 5.07
CA ASP A 215 -6.78 20.46 6.01
C ASP A 215 -7.27 19.19 5.30
N SER A 216 -6.61 18.07 5.53
CA SER A 216 -7.04 16.78 5.00
C SER A 216 -6.88 15.66 6.02
N ARG A 217 -7.81 14.71 5.98
CA ARG A 217 -7.75 13.47 6.76
C ARG A 217 -7.13 12.30 5.98
N HIS A 218 -7.03 12.42 4.65
CA HIS A 218 -6.49 11.41 3.75
C HIS A 218 -5.93 12.04 2.48
N LEU A 219 -4.68 11.74 2.14
CA LEU A 219 -4.05 12.14 0.88
C LEU A 219 -3.40 10.93 0.22
N ARG A 220 -3.44 10.89 -1.12
CA ARG A 220 -2.76 9.87 -1.91
C ARG A 220 -1.60 10.47 -2.68
N LEU A 221 -0.42 9.90 -2.47
CA LEU A 221 0.83 10.24 -3.13
C LEU A 221 1.13 9.23 -4.25
N HIS A 222 1.57 9.71 -5.40
CA HIS A 222 2.19 8.87 -6.44
C HIS A 222 3.71 9.03 -6.35
N TRP A 223 4.37 8.03 -5.75
CA TRP A 223 5.79 8.09 -5.42
C TRP A 223 6.66 7.38 -6.46
N SER A 224 7.57 8.12 -7.09
CA SER A 224 8.48 7.62 -8.14
C SER A 224 9.93 7.44 -7.68
N GLY A 225 10.24 7.58 -6.39
CA GLY A 225 11.62 7.63 -5.88
C GLY A 225 12.20 6.32 -5.37
N SER A 226 11.60 5.16 -5.69
CA SER A 226 12.16 3.86 -5.33
C SER A 226 13.19 3.42 -6.37
N GLN A 227 14.39 3.00 -5.94
CA GLN A 227 15.38 2.41 -6.85
C GLN A 227 15.02 0.95 -7.20
N SER A 228 14.29 0.26 -6.32
CA SER A 228 13.92 -1.15 -6.45
C SER A 228 12.58 -1.37 -7.15
N TRP A 229 11.91 -0.30 -7.60
CA TRP A 229 10.63 -0.38 -8.29
C TRP A 229 10.54 0.66 -9.41
N PHE A 230 10.25 0.20 -10.63
CA PHE A 230 10.29 1.03 -11.84
C PHE A 230 9.05 1.91 -12.05
N PHE A 231 8.02 1.78 -11.22
CA PHE A 231 6.75 2.50 -11.38
C PHE A 231 6.42 3.40 -10.19
N ASP A 232 5.43 4.26 -10.36
CA ASP A 232 4.91 5.05 -9.25
C ASP A 232 4.15 4.16 -8.27
N ILE A 233 4.54 4.23 -7.00
CA ILE A 233 3.85 3.54 -5.91
C ILE A 233 2.80 4.48 -5.32
N ASN A 234 1.56 3.99 -5.23
CA ASN A 234 0.48 4.71 -4.55
C ASN A 234 0.65 4.56 -3.05
N VAL A 235 0.91 5.65 -2.33
CA VAL A 235 0.99 5.68 -0.87
C VAL A 235 -0.17 6.48 -0.33
N ASP A 236 -0.93 5.90 0.59
CA ASP A 236 -1.98 6.62 1.32
C ASP A 236 -1.42 7.19 2.62
N ILE A 237 -1.62 8.48 2.85
CA ILE A 237 -1.28 9.16 4.10
C ILE A 237 -2.59 9.50 4.79
N VAL A 238 -2.78 8.92 5.97
CA VAL A 238 -4.05 8.90 6.69
C VAL A 238 -3.85 9.53 8.07
N SER A 239 -4.73 10.46 8.44
CA SER A 239 -4.79 11.00 9.79
C SER A 239 -5.31 9.95 10.78
N VAL A 240 -4.78 9.96 12.01
CA VAL A 240 -5.14 8.99 13.04
C VAL A 240 -6.65 9.00 13.37
N ASP A 241 -7.32 10.14 13.29
CA ASP A 241 -8.76 10.28 13.54
C ASP A 241 -9.63 9.73 12.40
N TYR A 242 -9.03 9.38 11.26
CA TYR A 242 -9.72 8.79 10.11
C TYR A 242 -9.34 7.31 9.87
N ILE A 243 -8.44 6.73 10.67
CA ILE A 243 -7.94 5.37 10.42
C ILE A 243 -9.04 4.30 10.49
N ASP A 244 -10.01 4.44 11.39
CA ASP A 244 -11.12 3.48 11.53
C ASP A 244 -12.03 3.50 10.29
N GLU A 245 -12.45 4.69 9.85
CA GLU A 245 -13.24 4.90 8.62
C GLU A 245 -12.49 4.40 7.37
N PHE A 246 -11.18 4.66 7.29
CA PHE A 246 -10.34 4.22 6.18
C PHE A 246 -10.28 2.68 6.09
N VAL A 247 -10.03 2.00 7.21
CA VAL A 247 -9.89 0.54 7.25
C VAL A 247 -11.24 -0.15 7.00
N GLU A 248 -12.32 0.35 7.59
CA GLU A 248 -13.68 -0.16 7.37
C GLU A 248 -14.00 -0.16 5.86
N ARG A 249 -13.81 0.99 5.20
CA ARG A 249 -14.05 1.13 3.77
C ARG A 249 -13.19 0.17 2.94
N ARG A 250 -11.91 0.02 3.28
CA ARG A 250 -11.00 -0.92 2.61
C ARG A 250 -11.50 -2.35 2.76
N LYS A 251 -11.93 -2.75 3.96
CA LYS A 251 -12.47 -4.08 4.22
C LYS A 251 -13.70 -4.36 3.36
N GLU A 252 -14.66 -3.44 3.32
CA GLU A 252 -15.88 -3.57 2.51
C GLU A 252 -15.56 -3.73 1.02
N GLU A 253 -14.72 -2.84 0.48
CA GLU A 253 -14.35 -2.83 -0.94
C GLU A 253 -13.41 -3.99 -1.33
N SER A 254 -12.74 -4.62 -0.36
CA SER A 254 -11.87 -5.79 -0.59
C SER A 254 -12.62 -6.95 -1.24
N ILE A 255 -13.92 -7.07 -0.99
CA ILE A 255 -14.77 -8.13 -1.56
C ILE A 255 -14.82 -8.00 -3.08
N LEU A 256 -14.99 -6.77 -3.58
CA LEU A 256 -14.97 -6.48 -5.01
C LEU A 256 -13.59 -6.78 -5.59
N LEU A 257 -12.52 -6.34 -4.93
CA LEU A 257 -11.16 -6.58 -5.39
C LEU A 257 -10.82 -8.08 -5.45
N PHE A 258 -11.17 -8.86 -4.43
CA PHE A 258 -11.00 -10.32 -4.48
C PHE A 258 -11.82 -10.97 -5.59
N SER A 259 -13.05 -10.52 -5.84
CA SER A 259 -13.87 -11.02 -6.94
C SER A 259 -13.24 -10.75 -8.31
N SER A 260 -12.74 -9.54 -8.54
CA SER A 260 -12.02 -9.17 -9.77
C SER A 260 -10.74 -9.99 -9.92
N MET A 261 -9.92 -10.11 -8.88
CA MET A 261 -8.71 -10.93 -8.89
C MET A 261 -8.98 -12.41 -9.15
N GLN A 262 -10.09 -12.95 -8.61
CA GLN A 262 -10.51 -14.33 -8.87
C GLN A 262 -10.87 -14.55 -10.35
N LYS A 263 -11.63 -13.63 -10.96
CA LYS A 263 -11.96 -13.70 -12.39
C LYS A 263 -10.71 -13.62 -13.27
N ALA A 264 -9.81 -12.69 -12.95
CA ALA A 264 -8.53 -12.56 -13.62
C ALA A 264 -7.69 -13.84 -13.49
N TYR A 265 -7.65 -14.45 -12.29
CA TYR A 265 -6.95 -15.70 -12.06
C TYR A 265 -7.47 -16.82 -12.97
N ILE A 266 -8.79 -16.99 -13.07
CA ILE A 266 -9.41 -18.00 -13.94
C ILE A 266 -8.96 -17.81 -15.40
N ASN A 267 -9.01 -16.59 -15.92
CA ASN A 267 -8.62 -16.33 -17.31
C ASN A 267 -7.11 -16.49 -17.55
N ILE A 268 -6.27 -16.10 -16.59
CA ILE A 268 -4.82 -16.39 -16.64
C ILE A 268 -4.59 -17.91 -16.61
N LYS A 269 -5.35 -18.65 -15.78
CA LYS A 269 -5.25 -20.10 -15.72
C LYS A 269 -5.62 -20.77 -17.05
N GLU A 270 -6.67 -20.31 -17.71
CA GLU A 270 -7.03 -20.77 -19.07
C GLU A 270 -5.88 -20.58 -20.06
N CYS A 271 -5.14 -19.47 -19.95
CA CYS A 271 -3.97 -19.24 -20.80
C CYS A 271 -2.85 -20.25 -20.54
N PHE A 272 -2.54 -20.52 -19.28
CA PHE A 272 -1.54 -21.52 -18.89
C PHE A 272 -1.95 -22.94 -19.30
N ASP A 273 -3.21 -23.31 -19.09
CA ASP A 273 -3.76 -24.62 -19.50
C ASP A 273 -3.70 -24.78 -21.03
N ALA A 274 -4.01 -23.71 -21.78
CA ALA A 274 -3.94 -23.67 -23.24
C ALA A 274 -2.51 -23.53 -23.78
N LYS A 275 -1.51 -23.28 -22.91
CA LYS A 275 -0.13 -22.91 -23.28
C LYS A 275 -0.10 -21.79 -24.33
N SER A 276 -0.96 -20.79 -24.17
CA SER A 276 -1.10 -19.68 -25.11
C SER A 276 -1.73 -18.47 -24.42
N LEU A 277 -1.38 -17.26 -24.85
CA LEU A 277 -2.03 -16.03 -24.41
C LEU A 277 -3.29 -15.69 -25.24
N GLU A 278 -3.65 -16.47 -26.27
CA GLU A 278 -4.86 -16.25 -27.06
C GLU A 278 -6.16 -16.20 -26.23
N PRO A 279 -6.35 -17.01 -25.16
CA PRO A 279 -7.54 -16.90 -24.31
C PRO A 279 -7.59 -15.64 -23.44
N MET A 280 -6.50 -14.87 -23.36
CA MET A 280 -6.39 -13.70 -22.50
C MET A 280 -7.41 -12.64 -22.92
N ASN A 281 -8.42 -12.41 -22.08
CA ASN A 281 -9.46 -11.43 -22.32
C ASN A 281 -9.32 -10.29 -21.30
N VAL A 282 -8.74 -9.18 -21.75
CA VAL A 282 -8.54 -8.00 -20.91
C VAL A 282 -9.25 -6.79 -21.48
N ASN A 283 -9.89 -6.03 -20.59
CA ASN A 283 -10.47 -4.74 -20.94
C ASN A 283 -9.39 -3.74 -21.37
N LYS A 284 -9.74 -2.88 -22.33
CA LYS A 284 -8.86 -1.80 -22.79
C LYS A 284 -8.74 -0.74 -21.70
N ALA A 285 -7.51 -0.47 -21.26
CA ALA A 285 -7.20 0.63 -20.36
C ALA A 285 -5.73 1.04 -20.50
N PRO A 286 -5.38 2.31 -20.21
CA PRO A 286 -4.02 2.71 -19.97
C PRO A 286 -3.45 1.94 -18.77
N ARG A 287 -2.35 1.22 -18.97
CA ARG A 287 -1.65 0.47 -17.90
C ARG A 287 -0.37 1.14 -17.43
N GLY A 288 0.04 2.21 -18.10
CA GLY A 288 1.17 3.05 -17.69
C GLY A 288 2.56 2.42 -17.90
N PHE A 289 2.66 1.27 -18.57
CA PHE A 289 3.94 0.71 -19.02
C PHE A 289 3.76 -0.16 -20.27
N LEU A 290 4.87 -0.44 -20.96
CA LEU A 290 4.89 -1.26 -22.17
C LEU A 290 5.02 -2.74 -21.84
N GLY A 291 4.18 -3.56 -22.47
CA GLY A 291 4.28 -5.02 -22.41
C GLY A 291 3.52 -5.69 -21.27
N LEU A 292 3.94 -6.92 -20.99
CA LEU A 292 3.33 -7.83 -20.02
C LEU A 292 4.03 -7.74 -18.66
N PRO A 293 3.32 -7.96 -17.54
CA PRO A 293 3.95 -8.12 -16.23
C PRO A 293 4.82 -9.38 -16.19
N PRO A 294 5.79 -9.49 -15.26
CA PRO A 294 6.84 -10.52 -15.30
C PRO A 294 6.35 -11.96 -15.49
N LEU A 295 5.30 -12.38 -14.76
CA LEU A 295 4.73 -13.72 -14.90
C LEU A 295 4.25 -14.00 -16.33
N LEU A 296 3.48 -13.07 -16.91
CA LEU A 296 2.92 -13.22 -18.25
C LEU A 296 3.98 -13.07 -19.33
N SER A 297 4.99 -12.22 -19.12
CA SER A 297 6.13 -12.07 -20.03
C SER A 297 6.94 -13.37 -20.09
N ASN A 298 7.31 -13.92 -18.94
CA ASN A 298 8.09 -15.17 -18.86
C ASN A 298 7.28 -16.35 -19.43
N PHE A 299 5.98 -16.40 -19.16
CA PHE A 299 5.09 -17.40 -19.75
C PHE A 299 5.08 -17.29 -21.29
N ALA A 300 4.89 -16.09 -21.85
CA ALA A 300 4.89 -15.87 -23.29
C ALA A 300 6.20 -16.29 -23.96
N GLU A 301 7.33 -16.02 -23.31
CA GLU A 301 8.65 -16.47 -23.79
C GLU A 301 8.76 -18.00 -23.73
N SER A 302 8.32 -18.63 -22.64
CA SER A 302 8.37 -20.09 -22.49
C SER A 302 7.55 -20.81 -23.57
N VAL A 303 6.37 -20.28 -23.92
CA VAL A 303 5.49 -20.84 -24.95
C VAL A 303 6.12 -20.74 -26.34
N ARG A 304 6.87 -19.66 -26.64
CA ARG A 304 7.55 -19.48 -27.93
C ARG A 304 8.74 -20.42 -28.13
N ILE A 305 9.32 -20.93 -27.04
CA ILE A 305 10.50 -21.81 -27.08
C ILE A 305 10.10 -23.30 -27.15
N LEU A 306 8.84 -23.63 -26.83
CA LEU A 306 8.31 -24.99 -26.99
C LEU A 306 8.14 -25.30 -28.50
N PRO A 307 8.68 -26.44 -28.98
CA PRO A 307 8.73 -26.78 -30.40
C PRO A 307 7.36 -27.06 -31.05
#